data_AF-A0A1H6I185-F1
#
_entry.id   AF-A0A1H6I185-F1
#
_cell.length_a   1.000
_cell.length_b   1.000
_cell.length_c   1.000
_cell.angle_alpha   90.00
_cell.angle_beta   90.00
_cell.angle_gamma   90.00
#
_symmetry.space_group_name_H-M   'P 1'
#
loop_
_entity.id
_entity.type
_entity.pdbx_description
1 polymer ?
#
loop_
_entity_poly.entity_id
_entity_poly.type
_entity_poly.pdbx_seq_one_letter_code
_entity_poly.pdbx_strand_id
1 'polypeptide(L)'
;MKNTVTKLVTAFLSASVLMISSAAHAFAAYELGDVNNNGFADAVDASLILSEYASSATEKGGSFTTEQRKAADVNHDDHVDAVDASHILAYYAYKSTSGTLDLETYVNDPPTTTKAVTTTTTTTTTTAVTTTVTAVSVDYSEDIIGFWELVPDDEDDTDKMGLFFAKDGTGGVYEISSDMFRFDGDDFILSDTVVPSPLFSDDNGKIVINDSKENIIEMERIKSTNGYLGTYHFYGGKLYDILINGFKLDRKSEVNPIYAILDFYENGQSKIVFKNYYSYDLNGNRIELSENENLMVLFNGPGTIKIEGDKMSVTDGNEEVLFTRVKFPSDESLLY
;
A
#
# COMPACT_ATOMS: atom_id res chain seq x y z
N MET A 1 12.98 -15.69 15.57
CA MET A 1 12.46 -14.36 15.18
C MET A 1 11.89 -14.36 13.77
N LYS A 2 12.53 -14.97 12.76
CA LYS A 2 12.10 -14.95 11.34
C LYS A 2 10.62 -15.33 11.11
N ASN A 3 10.16 -16.48 11.60
CA ASN A 3 8.77 -16.92 11.47
C ASN A 3 7.75 -16.06 12.26
N THR A 4 8.20 -15.22 13.19
CA THR A 4 7.34 -14.35 14.00
C THR A 4 7.17 -12.98 13.34
N VAL A 5 8.22 -12.43 12.73
CA VAL A 5 8.14 -11.22 11.89
C VAL A 5 7.21 -11.47 10.73
N THR A 6 7.41 -12.56 9.97
CA THR A 6 6.51 -12.94 8.87
C THR A 6 5.06 -13.11 9.33
N LYS A 7 4.79 -13.68 10.52
CA LYS A 7 3.41 -13.82 11.03
C LYS A 7 2.77 -12.49 11.47
N LEU A 8 3.55 -11.58 12.06
CA LEU A 8 3.10 -10.25 12.45
C LEU A 8 2.71 -9.41 11.22
N VAL A 9 3.49 -9.57 10.15
CA VAL A 9 3.33 -8.90 8.86
C VAL A 9 2.15 -9.46 8.06
N THR A 10 2.05 -10.79 7.90
CA THR A 10 1.05 -11.40 6.99
C THR A 10 -0.39 -11.30 7.51
N ALA A 11 -0.65 -11.34 8.82
CA ALA A 11 -2.02 -11.26 9.34
C ALA A 11 -2.59 -9.83 9.32
N PHE A 12 -1.73 -8.82 9.50
CA PHE A 12 -2.09 -7.40 9.51
C PHE A 12 -2.48 -6.87 8.11
N LEU A 13 -1.65 -7.18 7.10
CA LEU A 13 -1.84 -6.78 5.71
C LEU A 13 -2.98 -7.53 5.03
N SER A 14 -3.06 -8.85 5.21
CA SER A 14 -4.01 -9.67 4.45
C SER A 14 -5.49 -9.29 4.68
N ALA A 15 -5.88 -8.99 5.92
CA ALA A 15 -7.26 -8.64 6.25
C ALA A 15 -7.64 -7.22 5.83
N SER A 16 -6.71 -6.26 5.98
CA SER A 16 -6.91 -4.88 5.55
C SER A 16 -6.93 -4.76 4.03
N VAL A 17 -6.00 -5.43 3.33
CA VAL A 17 -5.96 -5.52 1.85
C VAL A 17 -7.23 -6.16 1.31
N LEU A 18 -7.73 -7.26 1.89
CA LEU A 18 -8.97 -7.88 1.44
C LEU A 18 -10.19 -6.94 1.60
N MET A 19 -10.27 -6.24 2.74
CA MET A 19 -11.36 -5.30 3.01
C MET A 19 -11.29 -4.08 2.09
N ILE A 20 -10.10 -3.53 1.89
CA ILE A 20 -9.84 -2.42 0.96
C ILE A 20 -10.15 -2.82 -0.48
N SER A 21 -9.73 -4.02 -0.89
CA SER A 21 -10.08 -4.57 -2.21
C SER A 21 -11.60 -4.65 -2.34
N SER A 22 -12.32 -5.17 -1.34
CA SER A 22 -13.79 -5.25 -1.41
C SER A 22 -14.47 -3.89 -1.46
N ALA A 23 -13.94 -2.88 -0.76
CA ALA A 23 -14.43 -1.52 -0.80
C ALA A 23 -14.11 -0.87 -2.16
N ALA A 24 -12.91 -1.07 -2.71
CA ALA A 24 -12.53 -0.64 -4.05
C ALA A 24 -13.45 -1.24 -5.12
N HIS A 25 -13.79 -2.53 -5.03
CA HIS A 25 -14.80 -3.15 -5.91
C HIS A 25 -16.18 -2.51 -5.76
N ALA A 26 -16.54 -2.00 -4.58
CA ALA A 26 -17.78 -1.26 -4.38
C ALA A 26 -17.71 0.19 -4.94
N PHE A 27 -16.51 0.74 -5.10
CA PHE A 27 -16.24 2.05 -5.71
C PHE A 27 -16.03 2.00 -7.21
N ALA A 28 -15.61 0.86 -7.74
CA ALA A 28 -15.40 0.66 -9.16
C ALA A 28 -16.74 0.85 -9.86
N ALA A 29 -16.89 2.00 -10.51
CA ALA A 29 -18.09 2.32 -11.27
C ALA A 29 -18.32 1.29 -12.39
N TYR A 30 -17.26 0.60 -12.81
CA TYR A 30 -17.19 -0.57 -13.67
C TYR A 30 -15.69 -0.93 -13.82
N GLU A 31 -15.36 -2.20 -14.06
CA GLU A 31 -14.00 -2.61 -14.46
C GLU A 31 -13.96 -2.77 -15.97
N LEU A 32 -12.99 -2.12 -16.63
CA LEU A 32 -12.88 -2.15 -18.10
C LEU A 32 -12.67 -3.60 -18.57
N GLY A 33 -13.52 -4.07 -19.47
CA GLY A 33 -13.52 -5.43 -19.99
C GLY A 33 -14.20 -6.50 -19.12
N ASP A 34 -14.60 -6.21 -17.87
CA ASP A 34 -15.39 -7.12 -17.02
C ASP A 34 -16.86 -6.66 -17.01
N VAL A 35 -17.61 -7.09 -18.02
CA VAL A 35 -19.01 -6.67 -18.19
C VAL A 35 -19.97 -7.43 -17.27
N ASN A 36 -19.50 -8.51 -16.65
CA ASN A 36 -20.30 -9.35 -15.76
C ASN A 36 -19.95 -9.17 -14.27
N ASN A 37 -19.00 -8.29 -13.95
CA ASN A 37 -18.54 -7.93 -12.60
C ASN A 37 -18.08 -9.15 -11.79
N ASN A 38 -17.33 -10.06 -12.41
CA ASN A 38 -16.75 -11.22 -11.71
C ASN A 38 -15.28 -11.03 -11.31
N GLY A 39 -14.68 -9.87 -11.61
CA GLY A 39 -13.29 -9.51 -11.38
C GLY A 39 -12.32 -10.02 -12.46
N PHE A 40 -12.82 -10.46 -13.62
CA PHE A 40 -12.01 -10.97 -14.71
C PHE A 40 -12.53 -10.46 -16.06
N ALA A 41 -11.65 -9.89 -16.89
CA ALA A 41 -11.94 -9.61 -18.31
C ALA A 41 -11.56 -10.83 -19.17
N ASP A 42 -12.53 -11.69 -19.49
CA ASP A 42 -12.27 -12.96 -20.17
C ASP A 42 -13.22 -13.27 -21.34
N ALA A 43 -13.16 -14.51 -21.84
CA ALA A 43 -13.96 -14.95 -22.99
C ALA A 43 -15.48 -14.91 -22.72
N VAL A 44 -15.91 -14.95 -21.46
CA VAL A 44 -17.31 -14.78 -21.05
C VAL A 44 -17.75 -13.34 -21.31
N ASP A 45 -16.92 -12.35 -20.96
CA ASP A 45 -17.20 -10.93 -21.21
C ASP A 45 -17.29 -10.62 -22.69
N ALA A 46 -16.33 -11.12 -23.48
CA ALA A 46 -16.37 -10.99 -24.93
C ALA A 46 -17.66 -11.60 -25.53
N SER A 47 -18.13 -12.73 -24.99
CA SER A 47 -19.37 -13.38 -25.44
C SER A 47 -20.61 -12.55 -25.07
N LEU A 48 -20.61 -11.91 -23.90
CA LEU A 48 -21.67 -11.02 -23.46
C LEU A 48 -21.74 -9.75 -24.31
N ILE A 49 -20.59 -9.16 -24.65
CA ILE A 49 -20.50 -8.01 -25.57
C ILE A 49 -21.04 -8.37 -26.95
N LEU A 50 -20.66 -9.52 -27.52
CA LEU A 50 -21.20 -9.97 -28.80
C LEU A 50 -22.72 -10.21 -28.75
N SER A 51 -23.22 -10.75 -27.64
CA SER A 51 -24.66 -10.93 -27.42
C SER A 51 -25.39 -9.59 -27.31
N GLU A 52 -24.78 -8.60 -26.67
CA GLU A 52 -25.32 -7.25 -26.55
C GLU A 52 -25.32 -6.51 -27.88
N TYR A 53 -24.22 -6.57 -28.63
CA TYR A 53 -24.12 -6.02 -29.98
C TYR A 53 -25.21 -6.62 -30.90
N ALA A 54 -25.34 -7.94 -30.89
CA ALA A 54 -26.37 -8.63 -31.67
C ALA A 54 -27.79 -8.22 -31.26
N SER A 55 -28.05 -8.05 -29.96
CA SER A 55 -29.36 -7.65 -29.44
C SER A 55 -29.69 -6.18 -29.77
N SER A 56 -28.71 -5.30 -29.67
CA SER A 56 -28.81 -3.87 -30.00
C SER A 56 -29.08 -3.61 -31.49
N ALA A 57 -28.68 -4.54 -32.36
CA ALA A 57 -28.99 -4.51 -33.80
C ALA A 57 -30.42 -4.97 -34.13
N THR A 58 -31.22 -5.39 -33.15
CA THR A 58 -32.62 -5.83 -33.33
C THR A 58 -33.62 -4.84 -32.73
N GLU A 59 -34.90 -4.98 -33.07
CA GLU A 59 -35.99 -4.19 -32.49
C GLU A 59 -36.16 -4.35 -30.96
N LYS A 60 -35.50 -5.34 -30.34
CA LYS A 60 -35.54 -5.54 -28.87
C LYS A 60 -34.63 -4.56 -28.11
N GLY A 61 -33.61 -4.00 -28.76
CA GLY A 61 -32.59 -3.17 -28.12
C GLY A 61 -31.64 -3.97 -27.22
N GLY A 62 -30.54 -3.32 -26.84
CA GLY A 62 -29.56 -3.83 -25.88
C GLY A 62 -30.11 -3.93 -24.45
N SER A 63 -29.44 -4.74 -23.64
CA SER A 63 -29.76 -5.06 -22.24
C SER A 63 -28.74 -4.53 -21.23
N PHE A 64 -27.58 -4.05 -21.68
CA PHE A 64 -26.52 -3.58 -20.80
C PHE A 64 -26.93 -2.32 -20.05
N THR A 65 -26.57 -2.25 -18.77
CA THR A 65 -26.65 -1.00 -17.99
C THR A 65 -25.64 0.03 -18.51
N THR A 66 -25.70 1.26 -17.99
CA THR A 66 -24.74 2.30 -18.36
C THR A 66 -23.32 1.92 -17.99
N GLU A 67 -23.15 1.27 -16.85
CA GLU A 67 -21.88 0.79 -16.30
C GLU A 67 -21.34 -0.37 -17.14
N GLN A 68 -22.20 -1.33 -17.50
CA GLN A 68 -21.79 -2.45 -18.38
C GLN A 68 -21.42 -1.97 -19.79
N ARG A 69 -22.07 -0.92 -20.31
CA ARG A 69 -21.65 -0.33 -21.59
C ARG A 69 -20.28 0.33 -21.49
N LYS A 70 -19.95 0.97 -20.37
CA LYS A 70 -18.62 1.54 -20.15
C LYS A 70 -17.55 0.48 -19.91
N ALA A 71 -17.88 -0.62 -19.21
CA ALA A 71 -17.01 -1.79 -19.12
C ALA A 71 -16.76 -2.42 -20.50
N ALA A 72 -17.79 -2.42 -21.35
CA ALA A 72 -17.73 -3.06 -22.65
C ALA A 72 -17.00 -2.27 -23.72
N ASP A 73 -17.01 -0.93 -23.67
CA ASP A 73 -16.31 -0.04 -24.60
C ASP A 73 -14.82 0.06 -24.23
N VAL A 74 -14.07 -0.99 -24.56
CA VAL A 74 -12.67 -1.16 -24.15
C VAL A 74 -11.69 -0.39 -25.03
N ASN A 75 -12.14 0.02 -26.23
CA ASN A 75 -11.35 0.85 -27.14
C ASN A 75 -11.70 2.35 -27.06
N HIS A 76 -12.69 2.71 -26.22
CA HIS A 76 -13.15 4.08 -25.98
C HIS A 76 -13.62 4.81 -27.24
N ASP A 77 -14.29 4.09 -28.15
CA ASP A 77 -14.85 4.68 -29.36
C ASP A 77 -16.34 5.07 -29.23
N ASP A 78 -16.91 4.97 -28.02
CA ASP A 78 -18.30 5.19 -27.66
C ASP A 78 -19.29 4.16 -28.27
N HIS A 79 -18.79 3.09 -28.89
CA HIS A 79 -19.59 1.98 -29.43
C HIS A 79 -19.26 0.68 -28.70
N VAL A 80 -20.30 -0.12 -28.43
CA VAL A 80 -20.14 -1.47 -27.88
C VAL A 80 -20.37 -2.47 -28.99
N ASP A 81 -19.31 -3.03 -29.54
CA ASP A 81 -19.39 -3.91 -30.70
C ASP A 81 -18.38 -5.09 -30.71
N ALA A 82 -18.24 -5.72 -31.87
CA ALA A 82 -17.37 -6.88 -32.04
C ALA A 82 -15.86 -6.53 -31.92
N VAL A 83 -15.48 -5.27 -32.10
CA VAL A 83 -14.11 -4.78 -31.92
C VAL A 83 -13.73 -4.89 -30.45
N ASP A 84 -14.59 -4.45 -29.53
CA ASP A 84 -14.37 -4.58 -28.10
C ASP A 84 -14.22 -6.03 -27.65
N ALA A 85 -15.13 -6.89 -28.10
CA ALA A 85 -15.07 -8.32 -27.82
C ALA A 85 -13.76 -8.94 -28.32
N SER A 86 -13.25 -8.48 -29.47
CA SER A 86 -11.99 -8.96 -30.02
C SER A 86 -10.77 -8.49 -29.19
N HIS A 87 -10.82 -7.27 -28.64
CA HIS A 87 -9.80 -6.75 -27.74
C HIS A 87 -9.75 -7.55 -26.43
N ILE A 88 -10.89 -7.87 -25.83
CA ILE A 88 -10.95 -8.71 -24.62
C ILE A 88 -10.40 -10.11 -24.88
N LEU A 89 -10.75 -10.75 -26.01
CA LEU A 89 -10.21 -12.08 -26.35
C LEU A 89 -8.69 -12.04 -26.57
N ALA A 90 -8.19 -11.00 -27.23
CA ALA A 90 -6.77 -10.82 -27.47
C ALA A 90 -6.01 -10.57 -26.14
N TYR A 91 -6.58 -9.77 -25.25
CA TYR A 91 -6.07 -9.52 -23.91
C TYR A 91 -6.07 -10.79 -23.04
N TYR A 92 -7.17 -11.54 -23.03
CA TYR A 92 -7.26 -12.82 -22.32
C TYR A 92 -6.19 -13.81 -22.77
N ALA A 93 -5.97 -13.93 -24.08
CA ALA A 93 -4.91 -14.76 -24.64
C ALA A 93 -3.51 -14.27 -24.23
N TYR A 94 -3.29 -12.95 -24.22
CA TYR A 94 -2.04 -12.33 -23.76
C TYR A 94 -1.76 -12.62 -22.28
N LYS A 95 -2.73 -12.38 -21.38
CA LYS A 95 -2.62 -12.69 -19.94
C LYS A 95 -2.39 -14.18 -19.68
N SER A 96 -3.04 -15.05 -20.46
CA SER A 96 -2.86 -16.51 -20.39
C SER A 96 -1.45 -16.98 -20.79
N THR A 97 -0.62 -16.10 -21.38
CA THR A 97 0.77 -16.36 -21.77
C THR A 97 1.79 -15.53 -20.97
N SER A 98 1.44 -15.13 -19.75
CA SER A 98 2.27 -14.33 -18.84
C SER A 98 2.43 -12.86 -19.22
N GLY A 99 1.44 -12.29 -19.92
CA GLY A 99 1.38 -10.85 -20.18
C GLY A 99 1.20 -10.01 -18.90
N THR A 100 1.90 -8.88 -18.82
CA THR A 100 1.96 -8.03 -17.61
C THR A 100 1.20 -6.72 -17.72
N LEU A 101 0.77 -6.31 -18.92
CA LEU A 101 -0.01 -5.08 -19.13
C LEU A 101 -1.43 -5.25 -18.59
N ASP A 102 -2.04 -4.16 -18.14
CA ASP A 102 -3.49 -4.02 -17.96
C ASP A 102 -4.21 -3.90 -19.32
N LEU A 103 -5.54 -4.00 -19.31
CA LEU A 103 -6.35 -4.04 -20.52
C LEU A 103 -6.28 -2.73 -21.30
N GLU A 104 -6.38 -1.59 -20.63
CA GLU A 104 -6.39 -0.28 -21.28
C GLU A 104 -5.06 -0.02 -22.00
N THR A 105 -3.94 -0.31 -21.34
CA THR A 105 -2.61 -0.21 -21.93
C THR A 105 -2.45 -1.18 -23.11
N TYR A 106 -2.95 -2.41 -22.99
CA TYR A 106 -2.90 -3.41 -24.05
C TYR A 106 -3.70 -3.00 -25.31
N VAL A 107 -4.89 -2.42 -25.14
CA VAL A 107 -5.74 -2.00 -26.25
C VAL A 107 -5.13 -0.81 -27.00
N ASN A 108 -4.54 0.14 -26.27
CA ASN A 108 -3.95 1.35 -26.84
C ASN A 108 -2.56 1.12 -27.46
N ASP A 109 -1.73 0.23 -26.88
CA ASP A 109 -0.39 -0.10 -27.36
C ASP A 109 -0.13 -1.62 -27.30
N PRO A 110 -0.78 -2.41 -28.18
CA PRO A 110 -0.64 -3.85 -28.16
C PRO A 110 0.80 -4.25 -28.51
N PRO A 111 1.44 -5.14 -27.74
CA PRO A 111 2.81 -5.56 -28.01
C PRO A 111 2.90 -6.17 -29.41
N THR A 112 3.63 -5.49 -30.30
CA THR A 112 3.82 -5.95 -31.67
C THR A 112 4.53 -7.30 -31.68
N THR A 113 3.96 -8.26 -32.40
CA THR A 113 4.50 -9.63 -32.48
C THR A 113 5.87 -9.63 -33.14
N THR A 114 6.92 -9.71 -32.32
CA THR A 114 8.24 -10.20 -32.75
C THR A 114 8.72 -11.27 -31.77
N LYS A 115 8.71 -12.52 -32.22
CA LYS A 115 9.54 -13.56 -31.60
C LYS A 115 11.02 -13.23 -31.89
N ALA A 116 11.71 -12.74 -30.87
CA ALA A 116 13.09 -13.11 -30.56
C ALA A 116 13.43 -12.63 -29.16
N VAL A 117 13.64 -13.58 -28.24
CA VAL A 117 14.31 -13.34 -26.97
C VAL A 117 15.69 -12.74 -27.26
N THR A 118 15.97 -11.56 -26.72
CA THR A 118 17.32 -11.01 -26.64
C THR A 118 17.61 -10.66 -25.19
N THR A 119 18.28 -11.57 -24.50
CA THR A 119 18.90 -11.32 -23.20
C THR A 119 19.96 -10.25 -23.36
N THR A 120 19.74 -9.07 -22.78
CA THR A 120 20.78 -8.05 -22.63
C THR A 120 21.27 -8.07 -21.19
N THR A 121 22.46 -8.63 -21.00
CA THR A 121 23.21 -8.53 -19.75
C THR A 121 23.79 -7.13 -19.65
N THR A 122 23.23 -6.29 -18.77
CA THR A 122 23.87 -5.03 -18.37
C THR A 122 24.81 -5.31 -17.22
N THR A 123 26.12 -5.33 -17.49
CA THR A 123 27.15 -5.33 -16.46
C THR A 123 27.35 -3.90 -15.96
N THR A 124 26.74 -3.56 -14.82
CA THR A 124 27.08 -2.34 -14.09
C THR A 124 28.39 -2.60 -13.33
N THR A 125 29.45 -1.91 -13.72
CA THR A 125 30.72 -1.93 -12.99
C THR A 125 30.61 -0.93 -11.85
N THR A 126 30.41 -1.41 -10.62
CA THR A 126 30.47 -0.57 -9.42
C THR A 126 31.92 -0.50 -8.95
N THR A 127 32.56 0.65 -9.15
CA THR A 127 33.85 0.95 -8.54
C THR A 127 33.64 1.14 -7.04
N ALA A 128 34.17 0.22 -6.24
CA ALA A 128 34.24 0.37 -4.79
C ALA A 128 35.15 1.56 -4.45
N VAL A 129 34.57 2.63 -3.92
CA VAL A 129 35.33 3.66 -3.21
C VAL A 129 35.44 3.20 -1.77
N THR A 130 36.64 2.74 -1.38
CA THR A 130 36.96 2.49 0.02
C THR A 130 37.28 3.82 0.69
N THR A 131 36.29 4.39 1.37
CA THR A 131 36.53 5.48 2.33
C THR A 131 36.88 4.86 3.67
N THR A 132 38.09 5.08 4.16
CA THR A 132 38.47 4.80 5.54
C THR A 132 37.63 5.69 6.47
N VAL A 133 36.69 5.07 7.19
CA VAL A 133 35.88 5.75 8.22
C VAL A 133 36.62 5.65 9.55
N THR A 134 37.02 6.80 10.10
CA THR A 134 37.38 6.94 11.50
C THR A 134 36.16 6.59 12.34
N ALA A 135 36.27 5.66 13.29
CA ALA A 135 35.16 5.23 14.14
C ALA A 135 34.51 6.43 14.84
N VAL A 136 33.34 6.84 14.35
CA VAL A 136 32.47 7.82 15.02
C VAL A 136 31.85 7.08 16.21
N SER A 137 32.00 7.63 17.40
CA SER A 137 31.30 7.10 18.58
C SER A 137 29.80 7.29 18.39
N VAL A 138 29.04 6.20 18.38
CA VAL A 138 27.57 6.20 18.29
C VAL A 138 26.99 6.69 19.62
N ASP A 139 26.14 7.71 19.56
CA ASP A 139 25.29 8.13 20.66
C ASP A 139 23.90 7.53 20.45
N TYR A 140 23.68 6.33 20.99
CA TYR A 140 22.44 5.58 20.83
C TYR A 140 21.18 6.35 21.27
N SER A 141 21.31 7.35 22.16
CA SER A 141 20.16 8.14 22.61
C SER A 141 19.65 9.13 21.57
N GLU A 142 20.49 9.52 20.62
CA GLU A 142 20.13 10.43 19.52
C GLU A 142 20.15 9.70 18.16
N ASP A 143 21.12 8.81 17.92
CA ASP A 143 21.31 8.13 16.64
C ASP A 143 20.20 7.12 16.32
N ILE A 144 19.52 6.57 17.33
CA ILE A 144 18.39 5.65 17.09
C ILE A 144 17.13 6.39 16.60
N ILE A 145 17.01 7.68 16.89
CA ILE A 145 15.80 8.46 16.63
C ILE A 145 15.58 8.56 15.12
N GLY A 146 14.33 8.32 14.69
CA GLY A 146 13.95 8.34 13.29
C GLY A 146 13.31 7.05 12.81
N PHE A 147 13.03 7.03 11.51
CA PHE A 147 12.37 5.92 10.82
C PHE A 147 13.40 4.93 10.26
N TRP A 148 13.09 3.65 10.42
CA TRP A 148 13.93 2.52 10.06
C TRP A 148 13.08 1.51 9.28
N GLU A 149 13.33 1.40 7.97
CA GLU A 149 12.70 0.44 7.07
C GLU A 149 13.32 -0.94 7.28
N LEU A 150 12.48 -1.97 7.39
CA LEU A 150 12.92 -3.34 7.49
C LEU A 150 13.57 -3.76 6.16
N VAL A 151 14.74 -4.40 6.23
CA VAL A 151 15.33 -5.04 5.06
C VAL A 151 14.73 -6.45 4.95
N PRO A 152 13.97 -6.76 3.90
CA PRO A 152 13.35 -8.07 3.78
C PRO A 152 14.40 -9.17 3.58
N ASP A 153 14.06 -10.37 4.05
CA ASP A 153 14.88 -11.58 3.86
C ASP A 153 14.75 -12.13 2.42
N ASP A 154 13.65 -11.80 1.74
CA ASP A 154 13.33 -12.22 0.37
C ASP A 154 13.37 -11.01 -0.56
N GLU A 155 14.10 -11.09 -1.67
CA GLU A 155 14.19 -9.99 -2.64
C GLU A 155 12.86 -9.76 -3.37
N ASP A 156 11.96 -10.75 -3.36
CA ASP A 156 10.62 -10.65 -3.94
C ASP A 156 9.59 -10.02 -2.99
N ASP A 157 9.93 -9.79 -1.72
CA ASP A 157 9.08 -9.09 -0.76
C ASP A 157 9.16 -7.57 -1.01
N THR A 158 8.09 -7.05 -1.61
CA THR A 158 7.97 -5.64 -1.96
C THR A 158 7.34 -4.79 -0.85
N ASP A 159 6.91 -5.41 0.25
CA ASP A 159 6.21 -4.70 1.33
C ASP A 159 7.19 -3.77 2.06
N LYS A 160 6.96 -2.47 1.92
CA LYS A 160 7.80 -1.46 2.57
C LYS A 160 7.21 -1.05 3.90
N MET A 161 7.79 -1.60 4.95
CA MET A 161 7.39 -1.28 6.33
C MET A 161 8.59 -1.09 7.23
N GLY A 162 8.32 -0.53 8.41
CA GLY A 162 9.36 -0.34 9.38
C GLY A 162 8.85 0.12 10.72
N LEU A 163 9.80 0.55 11.53
CA LEU A 163 9.56 1.09 12.86
C LEU A 163 10.20 2.47 12.99
N PHE A 164 9.83 3.21 14.03
CA PHE A 164 10.49 4.45 14.36
C PHE A 164 10.62 4.65 15.87
N PHE A 165 11.67 5.36 16.26
CA PHE A 165 11.92 5.75 17.65
C PHE A 165 11.80 7.26 17.79
N ALA A 166 10.97 7.72 18.70
CA ALA A 166 10.76 9.14 19.01
C ALA A 166 11.50 9.55 20.28
N LYS A 167 11.82 10.84 20.39
CA LYS A 167 12.70 11.36 21.45
C LYS A 167 12.12 11.23 22.87
N ASP A 168 10.81 11.07 22.98
CA ASP A 168 10.09 10.90 24.24
C ASP A 168 10.14 9.46 24.81
N GLY A 169 10.88 8.55 24.15
CA GLY A 169 10.96 7.14 24.56
C GLY A 169 9.80 6.30 24.04
N THR A 170 8.94 6.86 23.18
CA THR A 170 7.90 6.09 22.48
C THR A 170 8.35 5.71 21.08
N GLY A 171 7.74 4.69 20.52
CA GLY A 171 7.95 4.32 19.14
C GLY A 171 6.67 3.83 18.48
N GLY A 172 6.83 3.51 17.21
CA GLY A 172 5.72 3.10 16.39
C GLY A 172 6.16 2.27 15.20
N VAL A 173 5.17 1.85 14.44
CA VAL A 173 5.36 1.15 13.16
C VAL A 173 4.76 1.98 12.04
N TYR A 174 5.24 1.77 10.83
CA TYR A 174 4.69 2.39 9.64
C TYR A 174 4.74 1.43 8.46
N GLU A 175 3.94 1.76 7.46
CA GLU A 175 3.87 1.03 6.21
C GLU A 175 3.61 2.00 5.05
N ILE A 176 4.27 1.80 3.92
CA ILE A 176 3.98 2.52 2.69
C ILE A 176 2.64 2.02 2.16
N SER A 177 1.66 2.91 2.13
CA SER A 177 0.27 2.57 1.85
C SER A 177 -0.18 2.95 0.44
N SER A 178 0.76 3.32 -0.45
CA SER A 178 0.47 3.84 -1.80
C SER A 178 -0.42 2.94 -2.64
N ASP A 179 -0.22 1.63 -2.51
CA ASP A 179 -0.97 0.62 -3.25
C ASP A 179 -2.37 0.42 -2.65
N MET A 180 -2.53 0.73 -1.36
CA MET A 180 -3.80 0.64 -0.65
C MET A 180 -4.65 1.89 -0.83
N PHE A 181 -4.10 3.06 -0.57
CA PHE A 181 -4.78 4.33 -0.74
C PHE A 181 -3.80 5.49 -0.96
N ARG A 182 -4.15 6.42 -1.84
CA ARG A 182 -3.34 7.60 -2.15
C ARG A 182 -4.22 8.73 -2.68
N PHE A 183 -3.67 9.94 -2.72
CA PHE A 183 -4.23 10.99 -3.54
C PHE A 183 -3.45 11.09 -4.85
N ASP A 184 -4.16 11.28 -5.94
CA ASP A 184 -3.61 11.75 -7.21
C ASP A 184 -4.37 13.01 -7.64
N GLY A 185 -3.73 14.17 -7.49
CA GLY A 185 -4.42 15.45 -7.58
C GLY A 185 -5.53 15.58 -6.53
N ASP A 186 -6.77 15.74 -7.02
CA ASP A 186 -7.98 15.85 -6.19
C ASP A 186 -8.70 14.51 -6.00
N ASP A 187 -8.25 13.46 -6.69
CA ASP A 187 -8.85 12.14 -6.64
C ASP A 187 -8.26 11.31 -5.51
N PHE A 188 -9.13 10.74 -4.66
CA PHE A 188 -8.73 9.72 -3.70
C PHE A 188 -8.81 8.36 -4.36
N ILE A 189 -7.68 7.66 -4.40
CA ILE A 189 -7.57 6.33 -4.97
C ILE A 189 -7.52 5.31 -3.84
N LEU A 190 -8.34 4.26 -3.93
CA LEU A 190 -8.36 3.11 -3.04
C LEU A 190 -8.13 1.84 -3.87
N SER A 191 -7.01 1.14 -3.66
CA SER A 191 -6.62 -0.05 -4.44
C SER A 191 -6.77 0.17 -5.95
N ASP A 192 -6.16 1.25 -6.44
CA ASP A 192 -6.22 1.73 -7.83
C ASP A 192 -7.58 2.19 -8.35
N THR A 193 -8.61 2.17 -7.51
CA THR A 193 -9.94 2.68 -7.87
C THR A 193 -10.12 4.12 -7.38
N VAL A 194 -10.44 5.03 -8.29
CA VAL A 194 -10.84 6.40 -7.92
C VAL A 194 -12.18 6.36 -7.19
N VAL A 195 -12.23 6.93 -5.98
CA VAL A 195 -13.46 7.04 -5.19
C VAL A 195 -14.28 8.26 -5.66
N PRO A 196 -15.46 8.07 -6.27
CA PRO A 196 -16.23 9.18 -6.81
C PRO A 196 -17.01 9.92 -5.73
N SER A 197 -17.41 11.16 -6.02
CA SER A 197 -18.49 11.82 -5.27
C SER A 197 -19.82 11.08 -5.49
N PRO A 198 -20.70 10.90 -4.47
CA PRO A 198 -20.62 11.45 -3.11
C PRO A 198 -19.94 10.52 -2.08
N LEU A 199 -19.29 9.44 -2.53
CA LEU A 199 -18.63 8.45 -1.67
C LEU A 199 -17.34 9.00 -1.04
N PHE A 200 -16.75 10.01 -1.68
CA PHE A 200 -15.75 10.91 -1.12
C PHE A 200 -16.38 12.23 -0.66
N SER A 201 -16.03 12.69 0.54
CA SER A 201 -16.39 14.02 1.05
C SER A 201 -15.22 14.68 1.78
N ASP A 202 -15.05 16.00 1.59
CA ASP A 202 -14.15 16.87 2.36
C ASP A 202 -14.98 18.02 2.96
N ASP A 203 -15.17 18.01 4.28
CA ASP A 203 -15.71 19.13 5.04
C ASP A 203 -14.58 19.79 5.85
N ASN A 204 -13.97 20.82 5.27
CA ASN A 204 -12.93 21.64 5.91
C ASN A 204 -11.75 20.82 6.47
N GLY A 205 -11.29 19.82 5.73
CA GLY A 205 -10.21 18.92 6.11
C GLY A 205 -10.65 17.66 6.84
N LYS A 206 -11.95 17.50 7.13
CA LYS A 206 -12.52 16.22 7.54
C LYS A 206 -12.92 15.43 6.32
N ILE A 207 -12.17 14.37 6.06
CA ILE A 207 -12.33 13.54 4.88
C ILE A 207 -12.98 12.22 5.29
N VAL A 208 -14.06 11.87 4.61
CA VAL A 208 -14.79 10.61 4.80
C VAL A 208 -14.93 9.89 3.47
N ILE A 209 -14.52 8.62 3.47
CA ILE A 209 -14.71 7.66 2.38
C ILE A 209 -15.78 6.65 2.82
N ASN A 210 -16.85 6.50 2.04
CA ASN A 210 -18.01 5.68 2.41
C ASN A 210 -18.44 4.78 1.25
N ASP A 211 -18.64 3.47 1.47
CA ASP A 211 -19.02 2.48 0.44
C ASP A 211 -20.54 2.32 0.23
N SER A 212 -21.32 3.36 0.55
CA SER A 212 -22.79 3.37 0.68
C SER A 212 -23.38 2.59 1.86
N LYS A 213 -22.61 1.72 2.53
CA LYS A 213 -23.07 0.96 3.70
C LYS A 213 -22.49 1.51 4.98
N GLU A 214 -21.21 1.84 4.97
CA GLU A 214 -20.46 2.29 6.14
C GLU A 214 -19.28 3.17 5.74
N ASN A 215 -18.77 3.92 6.73
CA ASN A 215 -17.54 4.68 6.54
C ASN A 215 -16.37 3.71 6.51
N ILE A 216 -15.56 3.78 5.46
CA ILE A 216 -14.36 2.96 5.26
C ILE A 216 -13.16 3.65 5.92
N ILE A 217 -13.00 4.94 5.64
CA ILE A 217 -11.92 5.79 6.18
C ILE A 217 -12.54 7.09 6.69
N GLU A 218 -12.17 7.47 7.91
CA GLU A 218 -12.42 8.80 8.46
C GLU A 218 -11.12 9.41 8.95
N MET A 219 -10.77 10.57 8.41
CA MET A 219 -9.54 11.26 8.75
C MET A 219 -9.73 12.79 8.81
N GLU A 220 -8.93 13.45 9.63
CA GLU A 220 -8.96 14.91 9.79
C GLU A 220 -7.57 15.50 9.53
N ARG A 221 -7.52 16.51 8.68
CA ARG A 221 -6.28 17.18 8.27
C ARG A 221 -5.59 17.84 9.46
N ILE A 222 -4.35 17.43 9.73
CA ILE A 222 -3.48 18.07 10.72
C ILE A 222 -2.68 19.20 10.06
N LYS A 223 -2.09 18.92 8.90
CA LYS A 223 -1.23 19.86 8.17
C LYS A 223 -1.36 19.64 6.68
N SER A 224 -1.69 20.69 5.93
CA SER A 224 -1.63 20.69 4.46
C SER A 224 -0.29 21.21 3.99
N THR A 225 0.19 20.69 2.87
CA THR A 225 1.28 21.29 2.10
C THR A 225 0.77 21.85 0.78
N ASN A 226 -0.05 21.08 0.05
CA ASN A 226 -0.71 21.50 -1.18
C ASN A 226 -1.95 20.61 -1.44
N GLY A 227 -3.13 21.20 -1.61
CA GLY A 227 -4.37 20.46 -1.83
C GLY A 227 -4.59 19.38 -0.75
N TYR A 228 -4.73 18.13 -1.19
CA TYR A 228 -4.89 16.97 -0.32
C TYR A 228 -3.58 16.40 0.24
N LEU A 229 -2.41 16.87 -0.22
CA LEU A 229 -1.12 16.43 0.31
C LEU A 229 -0.86 16.96 1.71
N GLY A 230 -0.31 16.11 2.56
CA GLY A 230 0.02 16.43 3.94
C GLY A 230 -0.36 15.32 4.92
N THR A 231 -0.50 15.72 6.18
CA THR A 231 -0.63 14.81 7.32
C THR A 231 -2.06 14.86 7.87
N TYR A 232 -2.63 13.70 8.12
CA TYR A 232 -4.00 13.51 8.59
C TYR A 232 -4.04 12.60 9.82
N HIS A 233 -4.88 12.95 10.79
CA HIS A 233 -5.25 12.07 11.89
C HIS A 233 -6.25 11.05 11.36
N PHE A 234 -5.91 9.77 11.37
CA PHE A 234 -6.81 8.69 11.01
C PHE A 234 -7.46 8.13 12.27
N TYR A 235 -8.78 8.31 12.39
CA TYR A 235 -9.46 8.13 13.67
C TYR A 235 -10.70 7.23 13.61
N GLY A 236 -11.15 6.86 12.41
CA GLY A 236 -12.41 6.14 12.27
C GLY A 236 -12.61 5.48 10.91
N GLY A 237 -13.77 4.86 10.77
CA GLY A 237 -14.12 3.99 9.66
C GLY A 237 -13.69 2.53 9.89
N LYS A 238 -14.21 1.65 9.05
CA LYS A 238 -14.01 0.20 9.15
C LYS A 238 -12.55 -0.21 9.12
N LEU A 239 -11.76 0.46 8.27
CA LEU A 239 -10.33 0.18 8.17
C LEU A 239 -9.63 0.49 9.49
N TYR A 240 -9.93 1.65 10.10
CA TYR A 240 -9.36 2.02 11.41
C TYR A 240 -9.70 0.96 12.46
N ASP A 241 -10.97 0.55 12.53
CA ASP A 241 -11.40 -0.46 13.50
C ASP A 241 -10.67 -1.80 13.31
N ILE A 242 -10.48 -2.26 12.07
CA ILE A 242 -9.75 -3.50 11.78
C ILE A 242 -8.29 -3.38 12.25
N LEU A 243 -7.59 -2.31 11.86
CA LEU A 243 -6.18 -2.13 12.17
C LEU A 243 -5.96 -1.96 13.68
N ILE A 244 -6.74 -1.09 14.32
CA ILE A 244 -6.62 -0.82 15.76
C ILE A 244 -7.06 -2.03 16.60
N ASN A 245 -8.13 -2.74 16.21
CA ASN A 245 -8.52 -3.95 16.95
C ASN A 245 -7.47 -5.06 16.79
N GLY A 246 -6.86 -5.20 15.60
CA GLY A 246 -5.70 -6.07 15.40
C GLY A 246 -4.60 -5.75 16.41
N PHE A 247 -4.24 -4.48 16.54
CA PHE A 247 -3.20 -4.06 17.49
C PHE A 247 -3.58 -4.17 18.96
N LYS A 248 -4.86 -3.99 19.32
CA LYS A 248 -5.34 -4.16 20.70
C LYS A 248 -5.20 -5.60 21.19
N LEU A 249 -5.28 -6.59 20.30
CA LEU A 249 -5.07 -8.00 20.69
C LEU A 249 -3.63 -8.26 21.17
N ASP A 250 -2.68 -7.46 20.69
CA ASP A 250 -1.24 -7.65 20.90
C ASP A 250 -0.63 -6.70 21.95
N ARG A 251 -1.45 -5.80 22.49
CA ARG A 251 -1.03 -4.68 23.34
C ARG A 251 -1.70 -4.70 24.71
N LYS A 252 -0.88 -4.59 25.75
CA LYS A 252 -1.32 -4.51 27.17
C LYS A 252 -1.19 -3.10 27.73
N SER A 253 -1.77 -2.10 27.07
CA SER A 253 -1.75 -0.73 27.60
C SER A 253 -3.03 0.03 27.25
N GLU A 254 -3.80 0.39 28.29
CA GLU A 254 -4.92 1.33 28.19
C GLU A 254 -4.45 2.80 28.34
N VAL A 255 -3.17 3.03 28.64
CA VAL A 255 -2.66 4.33 29.09
C VAL A 255 -2.31 5.25 27.91
N ASN A 256 -1.76 4.69 26.82
CA ASN A 256 -1.35 5.46 25.65
C ASN A 256 -2.07 4.94 24.40
N PRO A 257 -3.28 5.39 24.03
CA PRO A 257 -3.98 4.84 22.86
C PRO A 257 -3.11 4.93 21.61
N ILE A 258 -3.19 3.91 20.75
CA ILE A 258 -2.53 3.93 19.44
C ILE A 258 -3.10 5.09 18.66
N TYR A 259 -2.22 5.91 18.10
CA TYR A 259 -2.58 7.08 17.33
C TYR A 259 -2.14 6.87 15.88
N ALA A 260 -3.12 6.80 14.97
CA ALA A 260 -2.87 6.51 13.57
C ALA A 260 -2.83 7.80 12.74
N ILE A 261 -1.85 7.89 11.84
CA ILE A 261 -1.60 9.04 10.99
C ILE A 261 -1.49 8.55 9.55
N LEU A 262 -2.11 9.30 8.64
CA LEU A 262 -1.95 9.12 7.21
C LEU A 262 -1.17 10.30 6.65
N ASP A 263 -0.08 10.00 5.96
CA ASP A 263 0.68 10.98 5.21
C ASP A 263 0.48 10.75 3.72
N PHE A 264 0.21 11.83 2.99
CA PHE A 264 0.11 11.85 1.53
C PHE A 264 1.15 12.82 0.97
N TYR A 265 1.93 12.34 0.01
CA TYR A 265 3.02 13.05 -0.63
C TYR A 265 2.80 13.14 -2.15
N GLU A 266 3.67 13.89 -2.82
CA GLU A 266 3.64 14.00 -4.29
C GLU A 266 3.83 12.64 -4.97
N ASN A 267 3.43 12.55 -6.25
CA ASN A 267 3.56 11.35 -7.10
C ASN A 267 2.82 10.12 -6.55
N GLY A 268 1.66 10.31 -5.93
CA GLY A 268 0.82 9.20 -5.44
C GLY A 268 1.40 8.45 -4.24
N GLN A 269 2.39 9.04 -3.56
CA GLN A 269 3.03 8.39 -2.43
C GLN A 269 2.21 8.58 -1.15
N SER A 270 2.02 7.52 -0.37
CA SER A 270 1.35 7.59 0.92
C SER A 270 1.97 6.64 1.94
N LYS A 271 1.74 6.93 3.21
CA LYS A 271 2.20 6.11 4.34
C LYS A 271 1.18 6.17 5.47
N ILE A 272 0.98 5.04 6.13
CA ILE A 272 0.29 4.96 7.42
C ILE A 272 1.30 4.80 8.55
N VAL A 273 1.12 5.54 9.63
CA VAL A 273 1.98 5.52 10.82
C VAL A 273 1.14 5.26 12.05
N PHE A 274 1.55 4.31 12.89
CA PHE A 274 0.92 4.00 14.17
C PHE A 274 1.87 4.40 15.30
N LYS A 275 1.60 5.56 15.92
CA LYS A 275 2.34 6.03 17.08
C LYS A 275 1.90 5.34 18.36
N ASN A 276 2.77 5.38 19.37
CA ASN A 276 2.57 4.78 20.68
C ASN A 276 2.32 3.27 20.59
N TYR A 277 2.92 2.63 19.59
CA TYR A 277 2.77 1.20 19.41
C TYR A 277 3.60 0.43 20.44
N TYR A 278 4.72 1.01 20.86
CA TYR A 278 5.56 0.54 21.95
C TYR A 278 6.24 1.71 22.67
N SER A 279 6.75 1.44 23.87
CA SER A 279 7.69 2.31 24.59
C SER A 279 9.05 1.61 24.68
N TYR A 280 10.14 2.36 24.74
CA TYR A 280 11.48 1.80 24.78
C TYR A 280 12.41 2.50 25.76
N ASP A 281 13.32 1.72 26.34
CA ASP A 281 14.39 2.19 27.20
C ASP A 281 15.75 1.77 26.64
N LEU A 282 16.74 2.66 26.75
CA LEU A 282 18.10 2.42 26.27
C LEU A 282 19.12 2.40 27.40
N ASN A 283 20.05 1.45 27.31
CA ASN A 283 21.26 1.40 28.12
C ASN A 283 22.46 1.13 27.20
N GLY A 284 23.05 2.21 26.70
CA GLY A 284 24.05 2.14 25.64
C GLY A 284 23.46 1.52 24.38
N ASN A 285 24.04 0.41 23.93
CA ASN A 285 23.57 -0.31 22.75
C ASN A 285 22.47 -1.34 23.05
N ARG A 286 21.99 -1.42 24.30
CA ARG A 286 20.90 -2.33 24.67
C ARG A 286 19.57 -1.59 24.65
N ILE A 287 18.57 -2.19 24.03
CA ILE A 287 17.21 -1.68 23.98
C ILE A 287 16.25 -2.65 24.67
N GLU A 288 15.32 -2.14 25.46
CA GLU A 288 14.21 -2.90 26.01
C GLU A 288 12.90 -2.29 25.52
N LEU A 289 12.04 -3.09 24.90
CA LEU A 289 10.71 -2.66 24.46
C LEU A 289 9.64 -3.08 25.45
N SER A 290 8.59 -2.29 25.55
CA SER A 290 7.42 -2.57 26.38
C SER A 290 6.11 -2.26 25.63
N GLU A 291 4.99 -2.65 26.25
CA GLU A 291 3.61 -2.43 25.78
C GLU A 291 3.12 -3.30 24.61
N ASN A 292 4.01 -3.91 23.80
CA ASN A 292 3.61 -4.78 22.69
C ASN A 292 4.34 -6.14 22.73
N GLU A 293 3.60 -7.23 22.95
CA GLU A 293 4.20 -8.56 23.12
C GLU A 293 4.78 -9.14 21.82
N ASN A 294 4.22 -8.78 20.67
CA ASN A 294 4.68 -9.28 19.37
C ASN A 294 5.96 -8.58 18.89
N LEU A 295 6.09 -7.27 19.14
CA LEU A 295 7.36 -6.57 18.96
C LEU A 295 8.38 -6.98 20.02
N MET A 296 7.97 -7.30 21.25
CA MET A 296 8.92 -7.84 22.24
C MET A 296 9.61 -9.11 21.72
N VAL A 297 9.01 -9.89 20.83
CA VAL A 297 9.67 -11.06 20.21
C VAL A 297 10.72 -10.66 19.18
N LEU A 298 10.62 -9.50 18.53
CA LEU A 298 11.69 -8.95 17.66
C LEU A 298 12.96 -8.63 18.45
N PHE A 299 12.86 -8.44 19.76
CA PHE A 299 13.99 -8.07 20.62
C PHE A 299 14.23 -9.11 21.73
N ASN A 300 13.31 -10.07 21.91
CA ASN A 300 13.27 -11.17 22.86
C ASN A 300 13.84 -10.82 24.25
N GLY A 301 13.43 -9.66 24.77
CA GLY A 301 14.00 -9.03 25.95
C GLY A 301 14.95 -7.87 25.57
N PRO A 302 15.97 -7.57 26.40
CA PRO A 302 16.91 -6.49 26.11
C PRO A 302 17.85 -6.87 24.96
N GLY A 303 17.44 -6.55 23.73
CA GLY A 303 18.17 -6.77 22.48
C GLY A 303 19.38 -5.84 22.34
N THR A 304 20.33 -6.20 21.47
CA THR A 304 21.51 -5.36 21.18
C THR A 304 21.35 -4.70 19.81
N ILE A 305 21.50 -3.38 19.77
CA ILE A 305 21.45 -2.58 18.56
C ILE A 305 22.88 -2.24 18.12
N LYS A 306 23.12 -2.33 16.82
CA LYS A 306 24.31 -1.77 16.19
C LYS A 306 23.88 -0.77 15.12
N ILE A 307 24.38 0.47 15.20
CA ILE A 307 24.11 1.51 14.20
C ILE A 307 25.43 1.82 13.48
N GLU A 308 25.41 1.73 12.16
CA GLU A 308 26.52 2.10 11.27
C GLU A 308 26.00 3.02 10.16
N GLY A 309 25.96 4.32 10.46
CA GLY A 309 25.37 5.32 9.57
C GLY A 309 23.87 5.12 9.43
N ASP A 310 23.43 4.79 8.23
CA ASP A 310 22.02 4.54 7.89
C ASP A 310 21.62 3.07 8.02
N LYS A 311 22.48 2.22 8.58
CA LYS A 311 22.17 0.82 8.84
C LYS A 311 22.01 0.58 10.33
N MET A 312 20.92 -0.08 10.70
CA MET A 312 20.72 -0.59 12.05
C MET A 312 20.57 -2.10 11.99
N SER A 313 21.29 -2.81 12.85
CA SER A 313 21.01 -4.22 13.11
C SER A 313 20.58 -4.43 14.54
N VAL A 314 19.61 -5.33 14.70
CA VAL A 314 19.10 -5.77 15.99
C VAL A 314 19.45 -7.25 16.11
N THR A 315 20.27 -7.58 17.09
CA THR A 315 20.70 -8.95 17.34
C THR A 315 20.13 -9.49 18.65
N ASP A 316 19.56 -10.69 18.59
CA ASP A 316 19.29 -11.54 19.76
C ASP A 316 19.89 -12.94 19.52
N GLY A 317 20.85 -13.32 20.36
CA GLY A 317 21.59 -14.57 20.22
C GLY A 317 22.28 -14.70 18.86
N ASN A 318 21.77 -15.60 18.00
CA ASN A 318 22.30 -15.87 16.65
C ASN A 318 21.41 -15.30 15.53
N GLU A 319 20.30 -14.64 15.87
CA GLU A 319 19.39 -14.04 14.91
C GLU A 319 19.68 -12.54 14.80
N GLU A 320 19.67 -12.03 13.57
CA GLU A 320 19.88 -10.61 13.25
C GLU A 320 18.75 -10.14 12.35
N VAL A 321 18.20 -8.97 12.66
CA VAL A 321 17.22 -8.25 11.84
C VAL A 321 17.87 -6.95 11.39
N LEU A 322 17.78 -6.65 10.10
CA LEU A 322 18.41 -5.49 9.49
C LEU A 322 17.38 -4.43 9.15
N PHE A 323 17.77 -3.18 9.37
CA PHE A 323 16.98 -2.01 8.99
C PHE A 323 17.85 -0.96 8.30
N THR A 324 17.23 -0.19 7.43
CA THR A 324 17.83 0.98 6.77
C THR A 324 17.10 2.24 7.20
N ARG A 325 17.86 3.29 7.54
CA ARG A 325 17.28 4.59 7.88
C ARG A 325 16.63 5.20 6.66
N VAL A 326 15.42 5.69 6.85
CA VAL A 326 14.66 6.42 5.83
C VAL A 326 14.26 7.78 6.36
N LYS A 327 14.00 8.71 5.44
CA LYS A 327 13.54 10.07 5.76
C LYS A 327 12.29 10.37 4.97
N PHE A 328 11.26 10.85 5.64
CA PHE A 328 10.02 11.30 5.02
C PHE A 328 9.76 12.78 5.29
N PRO A 329 8.98 13.46 4.43
CA PRO A 329 8.67 14.88 4.58
C PRO A 329 8.02 15.30 5.91
N SER A 330 7.35 14.38 6.61
CA SER A 330 6.58 14.64 7.85
C SER A 330 7.32 14.26 9.14
N ASP A 331 8.54 13.70 9.05
CA ASP A 331 9.25 13.05 10.17
C ASP A 331 9.41 13.95 11.41
N GLU A 332 9.78 15.22 11.23
CA GLU A 332 10.03 16.12 12.37
C GLU A 332 8.81 16.31 13.28
N SER A 333 7.59 16.25 12.73
CA SER A 333 6.37 16.38 13.55
C SER A 333 5.96 15.09 14.26
N LEU A 334 6.55 13.96 13.86
CA LEU A 334 6.24 12.65 14.39
C LEU A 334 7.24 12.22 15.47
N LEU A 335 8.48 12.68 15.36
CA LEU A 335 9.62 12.33 16.21
C LEU A 335 9.83 13.28 17.40
N TYR A 336 9.22 14.47 17.39
CA TYR A 336 9.38 15.56 18.37
C TYR A 336 8.02 16.13 18.79
#